data_AF-A0A920VE23-F1
#
_entry.id   AF-A0A920VE23-F1
#
_cell.length_a   1.000
_cell.length_b   1.000
_cell.length_c   1.000
_cell.angle_alpha   90.00
_cell.angle_beta   90.00
_cell.angle_gamma   90.00
#
_symmetry.space_group_name_H-M   'P 1'
#
loop_
_entity.id
_entity.type
_entity.pdbx_description
1 polymer ?
#
loop_
_entity_poly.entity_id
_entity_poly.type
_entity_poly.pdbx_seq_one_letter_code
_entity_poly.pdbx_strand_id
1 'polypeptide(L)'
;MAHMWFGDLVTMEWWDDLWLNESFASWMGNKAVDWLFPEWKMWTQFVNMDTNRALSLDGLKNSHPIEQAVKNPAEVSQLFDPISYSKGASVIRMLENFLGRKFFEKA
;
A
#
# COMPACT_ATOMS: atom_id res chain seq x y z
N MET A 1 10.99 8.51 -0.23
CA MET A 1 11.90 8.06 -1.30
C MET A 1 11.14 7.29 -2.38
N ALA A 2 10.34 6.27 -2.06
CA ALA A 2 9.55 5.54 -3.07
C ALA A 2 8.67 6.45 -3.96
N HIS A 3 8.08 7.51 -3.39
CA HIS A 3 7.27 8.48 -4.13
C HIS A 3 8.00 9.20 -5.28
N MET A 4 9.33 9.35 -5.19
CA MET A 4 10.12 9.98 -6.26
C MET A 4 9.99 9.21 -7.58
N TRP A 5 9.62 7.92 -7.54
CA TRP A 5 9.29 7.11 -8.72
C TRP A 5 7.78 6.92 -8.88
N PHE A 6 7.08 6.46 -7.83
CA PHE A 6 5.63 6.20 -7.84
C PHE A 6 4.87 7.26 -7.03
N GLY A 7 4.39 8.29 -7.72
CA GLY A 7 3.79 9.50 -7.16
C GLY A 7 4.27 10.74 -7.90
N ASP A 8 5.59 10.89 -8.04
CA ASP A 8 6.23 12.05 -8.67
C ASP A 8 6.57 11.82 -10.16
N LEU A 9 7.31 10.76 -10.49
CA LEU A 9 7.69 10.46 -11.88
C LEU A 9 6.53 9.83 -12.65
N VAL A 10 5.84 8.87 -12.03
CA VAL A 10 4.57 8.32 -12.48
C VAL A 10 3.51 8.77 -11.50
N THR A 11 2.65 9.68 -11.92
CA THR A 11 1.55 10.21 -11.12
C THR A 11 0.23 9.63 -11.59
N MET A 12 -0.64 9.29 -10.64
CA MET A 12 -2.01 8.87 -10.94
C MET A 12 -2.75 9.88 -11.82
N GLU A 13 -3.65 9.39 -12.68
CA GLU A 13 -4.48 10.25 -13.52
C GLU A 13 -5.53 11.00 -12.70
N TRP A 14 -6.08 10.33 -11.69
CA TRP A 14 -7.06 10.90 -10.78
C TRP A 14 -6.94 10.31 -9.36
N TRP A 15 -7.70 10.86 -8.42
CA TRP A 15 -7.55 10.58 -6.99
C TRP A 15 -8.15 9.24 -6.52
N ASP A 16 -8.97 8.59 -7.34
CA ASP A 16 -9.41 7.21 -7.12
C ASP A 16 -8.25 6.22 -7.12
N ASP A 17 -7.16 6.53 -7.82
CA ASP A 17 -5.91 5.77 -7.85
C ASP A 17 -4.91 6.17 -6.74
N LEU A 18 -5.29 7.04 -5.80
CA LEU A 18 -4.42 7.46 -4.68
C LEU A 18 -3.86 6.25 -3.91
N TRP A 19 -4.70 5.24 -3.70
CA TRP A 19 -4.31 4.03 -2.98
C TRP A 19 -3.05 3.39 -3.60
N LEU A 20 -2.88 3.46 -4.92
CA LEU A 20 -1.76 2.81 -5.60
C LEU A 20 -0.44 3.51 -5.26
N ASN A 21 -0.43 4.85 -5.24
CA ASN A 21 0.73 5.63 -4.80
C ASN A 21 1.09 5.28 -3.35
N GLU A 22 0.12 5.38 -2.45
CA GLU A 22 0.34 5.27 -1.01
C GLU A 22 0.66 3.83 -0.57
N SER A 23 -0.06 2.85 -1.11
CA SER A 23 0.19 1.43 -0.87
C SER A 23 1.53 0.98 -1.41
N PHE A 24 1.88 1.40 -2.63
CA PHE A 24 3.17 1.04 -3.22
C PHE A 24 4.32 1.65 -2.43
N ALA A 25 4.23 2.93 -2.06
CA ALA A 25 5.24 3.58 -1.24
C ALA A 25 5.40 2.91 0.13
N SER A 26 4.28 2.54 0.77
CA SER A 26 4.27 1.84 2.05
C SER A 26 4.92 0.45 1.96
N TRP A 27 4.57 -0.33 0.93
CA TRP A 27 5.18 -1.64 0.68
C TRP A 27 6.67 -1.54 0.34
N MET A 28 7.04 -0.64 -0.57
CA MET A 28 8.43 -0.45 -1.01
C MET A 28 9.31 0.07 0.12
N GLY A 29 8.79 0.97 0.97
CA GLY A 29 9.49 1.44 2.16
C GLY A 29 9.87 0.29 3.09
N ASN A 30 8.92 -0.58 3.42
CA ASN A 30 9.17 -1.77 4.22
C ASN A 30 10.17 -2.72 3.55
N LYS A 31 10.00 -3.00 2.25
CA LYS A 31 10.89 -3.86 1.47
C LYS A 31 12.33 -3.35 1.43
N ALA A 32 12.52 -2.04 1.27
CA ALA A 32 13.83 -1.41 1.24
C ALA A 32 14.53 -1.50 2.61
N VAL A 33 13.81 -1.20 3.70
CA VAL A 33 14.37 -1.31 5.06
C VAL A 33 14.70 -2.76 5.41
N ASP A 34 13.83 -3.71 5.07
CA ASP A 34 14.09 -5.15 5.26
C ASP A 34 15.35 -5.62 4.52
N TRP A 35 15.57 -5.10 3.31
CA TRP A 35 16.75 -5.42 2.52
C TRP A 35 18.04 -4.82 3.10
N LEU A 36 17.98 -3.59 3.63
CA LEU A 36 19.12 -2.89 4.24
C LEU A 36 19.47 -3.43 5.64
N PHE A 37 18.45 -3.79 6.43
CA PHE A 37 18.58 -4.22 7.82
C PHE A 37 17.77 -5.51 8.07
N PRO A 38 18.19 -6.66 7.51
CA PRO A 38 17.43 -7.92 7.61
C PRO A 38 17.21 -8.38 9.06
N GLU A 39 18.10 -8.00 9.96
CA GLU A 39 18.01 -8.33 11.39
C GLU A 39 16.84 -7.66 12.10
N TRP A 40 16.26 -6.59 11.53
CA TRP A 40 15.08 -5.92 12.07
C TRP A 40 13.80 -6.71 11.81
N LYS A 41 13.83 -7.69 10.89
CA LYS A 41 12.68 -8.54 10.55
C LYS A 41 11.44 -7.72 10.19
N MET A 42 11.58 -6.76 9.28
CA MET A 42 10.54 -5.78 8.96
C MET A 42 9.25 -6.45 8.51
N TRP A 43 9.31 -7.56 7.75
CA TRP A 43 8.08 -8.26 7.36
C TRP A 43 7.30 -8.88 8.52
N THR A 44 7.96 -9.27 9.61
CA THR A 44 7.28 -9.71 10.82
C THR A 44 6.55 -8.54 11.49
N GLN A 45 7.19 -7.37 11.54
CA GLN A 45 6.59 -6.15 12.05
C GLN A 45 5.42 -5.70 11.17
N PHE A 46 5.57 -5.74 9.84
CA PHE A 46 4.55 -5.41 8.85
C PHE A 46 3.28 -6.26 9.04
N VAL A 47 3.42 -7.56 9.26
CA VAL A 47 2.25 -8.42 9.55
C VAL A 47 1.51 -7.95 10.81
N ASN A 48 2.25 -7.59 11.86
CA ASN A 48 1.66 -7.14 13.11
C ASN A 48 1.03 -5.74 13.03
N MET A 49 1.72 -4.79 12.39
CA MET A 49 1.37 -3.37 12.41
C MET A 49 0.45 -2.95 11.27
N ASP A 50 0.64 -3.52 10.07
CA ASP A 50 -0.12 -3.15 8.88
C ASP A 50 -1.18 -4.20 8.55
N THR A 51 -0.79 -5.47 8.35
CA THR A 51 -1.74 -6.50 7.89
C THR A 51 -2.84 -6.75 8.93
N ASN A 52 -2.50 -6.93 10.22
CA ASN A 52 -3.51 -7.13 11.26
C ASN A 52 -4.40 -5.89 11.47
N ARG A 53 -3.84 -4.68 11.34
CA ARG A 53 -4.59 -3.44 11.42
C ARG A 53 -5.60 -3.34 10.27
N ALA A 54 -5.15 -3.62 9.05
CA ALA A 54 -5.99 -3.66 7.86
C ALA A 54 -7.13 -4.69 8.00
N LEU A 55 -6.82 -5.92 8.41
CA LEU A 55 -7.84 -6.97 8.62
C LEU A 55 -8.87 -6.57 9.68
N SER A 56 -8.42 -5.92 10.76
CA SER A 56 -9.31 -5.48 11.85
C SER A 56 -10.28 -4.39 11.39
N LEU A 57 -9.79 -3.40 10.63
CA LEU A 57 -10.61 -2.30 10.12
C LEU A 57 -11.52 -2.76 8.98
N ASP A 58 -11.00 -3.59 8.09
CA ASP A 58 -11.75 -4.10 6.94
C ASP A 58 -12.84 -5.10 7.33
N GLY A 59 -12.73 -5.71 8.51
CA GLY A 59 -13.79 -6.55 9.09
C GLY A 59 -15.00 -5.75 9.62
N LEU A 60 -14.93 -4.42 9.68
CA LEU A 60 -16.03 -3.58 10.17
C LEU A 60 -17.04 -3.27 9.06
N LYS A 61 -18.31 -3.12 9.44
CA LYS A 61 -19.40 -2.77 8.49
C LYS A 61 -19.23 -1.41 7.82
N ASN A 62 -18.47 -0.51 8.44
CA ASN A 62 -18.19 0.83 7.94
C ASN A 62 -16.81 0.95 7.26
N SER A 63 -16.20 -0.18 6.87
CA SER A 63 -15.06 -0.19 5.95
C SER A 63 -15.49 0.27 4.54
N HIS A 64 -14.51 0.42 3.65
CA HIS A 64 -14.71 0.69 2.23
C HIS A 64 -13.75 -0.15 1.35
N PRO A 65 -14.04 -0.28 0.04
CA PRO A 65 -13.09 -0.87 -0.91
C PRO A 65 -11.81 -0.04 -1.02
N ILE A 66 -10.70 -0.67 -1.43
CA ILE A 66 -9.40 0.02 -1.60
C ILE A 66 -9.51 1.13 -2.65
N GLU A 67 -10.07 0.80 -3.82
CA GLU A 67 -10.38 1.77 -4.86
C GLU A 67 -11.75 2.39 -4.57
N GLN A 68 -11.79 3.72 -4.47
CA GLN A 68 -13.01 4.45 -4.19
C GLN A 68 -13.14 5.64 -5.14
N ALA A 69 -14.29 5.73 -5.80
CA ALA A 69 -14.57 6.81 -6.74
C ALA A 69 -14.56 8.17 -6.02
N VAL A 70 -13.70 9.08 -6.50
CA VAL A 70 -13.61 10.46 -6.01
C VAL A 70 -14.29 11.40 -7.00
N LYS A 71 -15.36 12.07 -6.59
CA LYS A 71 -16.05 13.05 -7.44
C LYS A 71 -15.53 14.46 -7.24
N ASN A 72 -15.13 14.76 -6.00
CA ASN A 72 -14.59 16.05 -5.63
C ASN A 72 -13.25 15.86 -4.90
N PRO A 73 -12.17 16.57 -5.31
CA PRO A 73 -10.88 16.52 -4.61
C PRO A 73 -10.94 16.79 -3.09
N ALA A 74 -11.98 17.47 -2.59
CA ALA A 74 -12.17 17.64 -1.14
C ALA A 74 -12.42 16.32 -0.39
N GLU A 75 -12.94 15.29 -1.09
CA GLU A 75 -13.22 13.96 -0.54
C GLU A 75 -11.95 13.14 -0.31
N VAL A 76 -10.84 13.50 -0.98
CA VAL A 76 -9.57 12.76 -0.95
C VAL A 76 -9.01 12.63 0.46
N SER A 77 -9.25 13.64 1.31
CA SER A 77 -8.86 13.59 2.73
C SER A 77 -9.36 12.35 3.46
N GLN A 78 -10.49 11.76 3.02
CA GLN A 78 -11.08 10.56 3.60
C GLN A 78 -10.37 9.28 3.15
N LEU A 79 -9.68 9.32 2.01
CA LEU A 79 -8.94 8.18 1.47
C LEU A 79 -7.55 8.04 2.10
N PHE A 80 -7.08 9.04 2.85
CA PHE A 80 -5.83 8.97 3.60
C PHE A 80 -6.00 8.15 4.89
N ASP A 81 -6.23 6.85 4.74
CA ASP A 81 -6.64 5.97 5.83
C ASP A 81 -5.91 4.60 5.79
N PRO A 82 -6.01 3.77 6.85
CA PRO A 82 -5.34 2.48 6.86
C PRO A 82 -5.82 1.49 5.79
N ILE A 83 -6.99 1.67 5.18
CA ILE A 83 -7.44 0.83 4.07
C ILE A 83 -6.61 1.15 2.81
N SER A 84 -6.45 2.42 2.46
CA SER A 84 -5.63 2.84 1.31
C SER A 84 -4.14 2.58 1.48
N TYR A 85 -3.64 2.51 2.73
CA TYR A 85 -2.23 2.28 3.02
C TYR A 85 -1.94 0.82 3.37
N SER A 86 -2.44 0.34 4.52
CA SER A 86 -2.06 -0.95 5.09
C SER A 86 -2.71 -2.12 4.34
N LYS A 87 -4.00 -2.01 3.96
CA LYS A 87 -4.68 -3.08 3.20
C LYS A 87 -4.11 -3.18 1.80
N GLY A 88 -3.99 -2.08 1.07
CA GLY A 88 -3.43 -2.10 -0.28
C GLY A 88 -1.95 -2.53 -0.30
N ALA A 89 -1.10 -2.08 0.63
CA ALA A 89 0.27 -2.60 0.75
C ALA A 89 0.31 -4.12 1.04
N SER A 90 -0.63 -4.62 1.86
CA SER A 90 -0.75 -6.06 2.13
C SER A 90 -1.16 -6.85 0.88
N VAL A 91 -2.05 -6.29 0.05
CA VAL A 91 -2.44 -6.89 -1.24
C VAL A 91 -1.28 -6.88 -2.24
N ILE A 92 -0.50 -5.79 -2.33
CA ILE A 92 0.71 -5.72 -3.16
C ILE A 92 1.71 -6.79 -2.74
N ARG A 93 1.97 -6.94 -1.44
CA ARG A 93 2.84 -8.00 -0.91
C ARG A 93 2.31 -9.39 -1.28
N MET A 94 1.00 -9.62 -1.21
CA MET A 94 0.39 -10.89 -1.62
C MET A 94 0.61 -11.16 -3.11
N LEU A 95 0.41 -10.15 -3.96
CA LEU A 95 0.63 -10.23 -5.41
C LEU A 95 2.09 -10.52 -5.76
N GLU A 96 3.05 -9.85 -5.12
CA GLU A 96 4.48 -10.14 -5.32
C GLU A 96 4.80 -11.60 -4.98
N ASN A 97 4.27 -12.12 -3.87
CA ASN A 97 4.49 -13.51 -3.49
C ASN A 97 3.81 -14.50 -4.44
N PHE A 98 2.63 -14.15 -4.95
CA PHE A 98 1.89 -14.98 -5.91
C PHE A 98 2.59 -15.06 -7.28
N LEU A 99 3.01 -13.92 -7.82
CA LEU A 99 3.69 -13.84 -9.13
C LEU A 99 5.16 -14.25 -9.06
N GLY A 100 5.76 -14.15 -7.87
CA GLY A 100 7.19 -14.29 -7.66
C GLY A 100 7.93 -12.98 -7.93
N ARG A 101 8.85 -12.64 -7.02
CA ARG A 101 9.61 -11.38 -7.00
C ARG A 101 10.18 -10.96 -8.36
N LYS A 102 10.80 -11.89 -9.11
CA LYS A 102 11.42 -11.60 -10.41
C LYS A 102 10.42 -11.18 -11.49
N PHE A 103 9.21 -11.72 -11.47
CA PHE A 103 8.17 -11.33 -12.43
C PHE A 103 7.54 -10.01 -12.02
N PHE A 104 7.27 -9.84 -10.72
CA PHE A 104 6.74 -8.60 -10.18
C PHE A 104 7.64 -7.39 -10.46
N GLU A 105 8.97 -7.53 -10.29
CA GLU A 105 9.94 -6.45 -10.53
C GLU A 105 10.15 -6.09 -12.02
N LYS A 106 9.70 -6.93 -12.96
CA LYS A 106 9.84 -6.70 -14.40
C LYS A 106 8.62 -6.04 -15.04
N ALA A 107 7.46 -6.16 -14.41
CA ALA A 107 6.21 -5.57 -14.87
C ALA A 107 6.25 -4.05 -14.70
#